data_AF-A0A963P8B1-F1
#
_entry.id   AF-A0A963P8B1-F1
#
_cell.length_a   1.000
_cell.length_b   1.000
_cell.length_c   1.000
_cell.angle_alpha   90.00
_cell.angle_beta   90.00
_cell.angle_gamma   90.00
#
_symmetry.space_group_name_H-M   'P 1'
#
loop_
_entity.id
_entity.type
_entity.pdbx_description
1 polymer ?
#
loop_
_entity_poly.entity_id
_entity_poly.type
_entity_poly.pdbx_seq_one_letter_code
_entity_poly.pdbx_strand_id
1 'polypeptide(L)'
;ETAKLNETSSQLTQIQAQTTDSQSKRQNAKADTVAEVMQSPLINGLKADIARLEAKLQEGNVILGKNHPQTLRTESELESLRSQLAAETRKITSSIDTTYQVSRQREEQLKKALATQKARVLELNKQRDELRVLRNDIDIAQRAFETISQRAAQTNIESQNSQTNIAVLNAAAAPIEPSRPRILLNVLVSIFLGTLLGVGLALMLELANRKVRSADDLSEALDLPVLGAIASAGRSLKRAGGNNKNPSSGPAALSGARA
;
A
#
# COMPACT_ATOMS: atom_id res chain seq x y z
N GLU A 1 -3.06 26.57 -24.16
CA GLU A 1 -1.98 27.05 -23.26
C GLU A 1 -0.57 26.84 -23.81
N THR A 2 -0.10 25.62 -24.07
CA THR A 2 1.25 25.37 -24.63
C THR A 2 1.48 26.02 -26.00
N ALA A 3 0.54 25.87 -26.95
CA ALA A 3 0.64 26.51 -28.27
C ALA A 3 0.82 28.04 -28.19
N LYS A 4 0.06 28.71 -27.31
CA LYS A 4 0.15 30.15 -27.05
C LYS A 4 1.50 30.57 -26.46
N LEU A 5 2.13 29.71 -25.64
CA LEU A 5 3.47 29.94 -25.10
C LEU A 5 4.51 29.91 -26.23
N ASN A 6 4.43 28.91 -27.12
CA ASN A 6 5.31 28.80 -28.29
C ASN A 6 5.11 29.97 -29.26
N GLU A 7 3.86 30.37 -29.51
CA GLU A 7 3.50 31.54 -30.32
C GLU A 7 4.10 32.84 -29.75
N THR A 8 3.90 33.09 -28.45
CA THR A 8 4.46 34.26 -27.74
C THR A 8 5.98 34.26 -27.79
N SER A 9 6.62 33.09 -27.71
CA SER A 9 8.08 32.95 -27.82
C SER A 9 8.60 33.21 -29.24
N SER A 10 7.84 32.83 -30.26
CA SER A 10 8.16 33.12 -31.67
C SER A 10 8.06 34.63 -31.95
N GLN A 11 6.95 35.25 -31.53
CA GLN A 11 6.75 36.70 -31.61
C GLN A 11 7.84 37.47 -30.86
N LEU A 12 8.25 37.01 -29.66
CA LEU A 12 9.35 37.63 -28.92
C LEU A 12 10.67 37.56 -29.68
N THR A 13 11.01 36.43 -30.31
CA THR A 13 12.21 36.27 -31.13
C THR A 13 12.20 37.24 -32.31
N GLN A 14 11.06 37.38 -33.00
CA GLN A 14 10.90 38.31 -34.11
C GLN A 14 11.07 39.79 -33.69
N ILE A 15 10.45 40.19 -32.57
CA ILE A 15 10.59 41.56 -32.03
C ILE A 15 12.02 41.82 -31.50
N GLN A 16 12.69 40.82 -30.92
CA GLN A 16 14.07 40.94 -30.47
C GLN A 16 15.03 41.15 -31.66
N ALA A 17 14.81 40.44 -32.78
CA ALA A 17 15.54 40.69 -34.03
C ALA A 17 15.32 42.11 -34.57
N GLN A 18 14.06 42.57 -34.65
CA GLN A 18 13.72 43.94 -35.07
C GLN A 18 14.32 45.01 -34.15
N THR A 19 14.36 44.77 -32.84
CA THR A 19 14.98 45.68 -31.86
C THR A 19 16.50 45.74 -32.04
N THR A 20 17.13 44.62 -32.41
CA THR A 20 18.58 44.53 -32.66
C THR A 20 18.98 45.23 -33.98
N ASP A 21 18.19 45.08 -35.05
CA ASP A 21 18.34 45.86 -36.30
C ASP A 21 18.20 47.37 -36.01
N SER A 22 17.10 47.75 -35.35
CA SER A 22 16.84 49.15 -34.99
C SER A 22 17.93 49.74 -34.08
N GLN A 23 18.48 48.95 -33.16
CA GLN A 23 19.61 49.37 -32.31
C GLN A 23 20.88 49.60 -33.13
N SER A 24 21.18 48.71 -34.08
CA SER A 24 22.35 48.81 -34.96
C SER A 24 22.26 50.06 -35.84
N LYS A 25 21.10 50.29 -36.45
CA LYS A 25 20.77 51.53 -37.19
C LYS A 25 20.92 52.77 -36.32
N ARG A 26 20.40 52.74 -35.09
CA ARG A 26 20.48 53.85 -34.11
C ARG A 26 21.91 54.15 -33.63
N GLN A 27 22.79 53.15 -33.53
CA GLN A 27 24.21 53.37 -33.22
C GLN A 27 24.93 54.01 -34.40
N ASN A 28 24.73 53.48 -35.62
CA ASN A 28 25.29 54.06 -36.84
C ASN A 28 24.73 55.47 -37.15
N ALA A 29 23.52 55.79 -36.70
CA ALA A 29 22.90 57.12 -36.77
C ALA A 29 23.60 58.22 -35.95
N LYS A 30 24.60 57.89 -35.13
CA LYS A 30 25.45 58.87 -34.46
C LYS A 30 26.77 59.15 -35.19
N ALA A 31 27.00 58.54 -36.35
CA ALA A 31 28.23 58.63 -37.12
C ALA A 31 28.04 59.21 -38.56
N ASP A 32 26.86 59.76 -38.86
CA ASP A 32 26.40 60.24 -40.19
C ASP A 32 26.42 59.22 -41.34
N THR A 33 26.98 58.03 -41.15
CA THR A 33 27.14 56.95 -42.15
C THR A 33 25.93 56.00 -42.25
N VAL A 34 24.71 56.49 -42.00
CA VAL A 34 23.53 55.62 -42.03
C VAL A 34 23.21 55.17 -43.45
N ALA A 35 23.27 53.87 -43.70
CA ALA A 35 22.86 53.29 -44.98
C ALA A 35 21.45 53.74 -45.40
N GLU A 36 20.51 53.84 -44.45
CA GLU A 36 19.13 54.31 -44.64
C GLU A 36 19.05 55.81 -45.06
N VAL A 37 19.97 56.65 -44.57
CA VAL A 37 20.12 58.06 -45.00
C VAL A 37 20.77 58.14 -46.39
N MET A 38 21.74 57.27 -46.68
CA MET A 38 22.40 57.17 -48.00
C MET A 38 21.53 56.49 -49.06
N GLN A 39 20.53 55.70 -48.69
CA GLN A 39 19.57 55.05 -49.59
C GLN A 39 18.36 55.93 -49.88
N SER A 40 18.11 56.99 -49.09
CA SER A 40 17.04 57.96 -49.34
C SER A 40 17.29 58.74 -50.64
N PRO A 41 16.45 58.58 -51.69
CA PRO A 41 16.67 59.26 -52.98
C PRO A 41 16.60 60.78 -52.85
N LEU A 42 15.75 61.28 -51.95
CA LEU A 42 15.61 62.71 -51.65
C LEU A 42 16.90 63.31 -51.08
N ILE A 43 17.58 62.60 -50.18
CA ILE A 43 18.83 63.07 -49.58
C ILE A 43 19.97 63.05 -50.59
N ASN A 44 20.01 62.07 -51.49
CA ASN A 44 20.99 62.05 -52.58
C ASN A 44 20.73 63.17 -53.61
N GLY A 45 19.46 63.48 -53.91
CA GLY A 45 19.09 64.65 -54.72
C GLY A 45 19.54 65.97 -54.06
N LEU A 46 19.15 66.20 -52.81
CA LEU A 46 19.54 67.40 -52.05
C LEU A 46 21.07 67.55 -51.97
N LYS A 47 21.83 66.47 -51.75
CA LYS A 47 23.30 66.49 -51.77
C LYS A 47 23.88 66.85 -53.14
N ALA A 48 23.30 66.32 -54.22
CA ALA A 48 23.74 66.64 -55.58
C ALA A 48 23.46 68.11 -55.95
N ASP A 49 22.31 68.65 -55.55
CA ASP A 49 21.97 70.05 -55.81
C ASP A 49 22.73 71.03 -54.89
N ILE A 50 23.01 70.66 -53.64
CA ILE A 50 23.97 71.38 -52.77
C ILE A 50 25.34 71.49 -53.44
N ALA A 51 25.91 70.36 -53.92
CA ALA A 51 27.20 70.37 -54.60
C ALA A 51 27.18 71.22 -55.90
N ARG A 52 26.06 71.20 -56.63
CA ARG A 52 25.83 72.03 -57.82
C ARG A 52 25.80 73.52 -57.50
N LEU A 53 25.14 73.92 -56.41
CA LEU A 53 25.08 75.31 -55.94
C LEU A 53 26.43 75.76 -55.34
N GLU A 54 27.14 74.89 -54.63
CA GLU A 54 28.48 75.19 -54.10
C GLU A 54 29.50 75.45 -55.21
N ALA A 55 29.47 74.66 -56.30
CA ALA A 55 30.30 74.91 -57.49
C ALA A 55 29.96 76.26 -58.14
N LYS A 56 28.67 76.54 -58.37
CA LYS A 56 28.19 77.82 -58.92
C LYS A 56 28.53 79.02 -58.02
N LEU A 57 28.51 78.84 -56.70
CA LEU A 57 28.88 79.86 -55.73
C LEU A 57 30.39 80.14 -55.74
N GLN A 58 31.24 79.12 -55.94
CA GLN A 58 32.68 79.34 -56.16
C GLN A 58 32.97 80.08 -57.47
N GLU A 59 32.33 79.68 -58.57
CA GLU A 59 32.42 80.39 -59.86
C GLU A 59 31.98 81.85 -59.74
N GLY A 60 30.81 82.09 -59.12
CA GLY A 60 30.29 83.44 -58.86
C GLY A 60 31.20 84.28 -57.95
N ASN A 61 31.82 83.67 -56.94
CA ASN A 61 32.80 84.35 -56.07
C ASN A 61 34.05 84.81 -56.83
N VAL A 62 34.50 84.05 -57.84
CA VAL A 62 35.68 84.39 -58.67
C VAL A 62 35.34 85.44 -59.72
N ILE A 63 34.19 85.32 -60.39
CA ILE A 63 33.82 86.19 -61.53
C ILE A 63 33.15 87.50 -61.08
N LEU A 64 32.26 87.44 -60.09
CA LEU A 64 31.39 88.55 -59.67
C LEU A 64 31.76 89.12 -58.29
N GLY A 65 32.56 88.40 -57.52
CA GLY A 65 32.91 88.74 -56.15
C GLY A 65 31.82 88.39 -55.12
N LYS A 66 32.24 88.34 -53.85
CA LYS A 66 31.41 87.88 -52.72
C LYS A 66 30.14 88.72 -52.51
N ASN A 67 30.25 90.03 -52.65
CA ASN A 67 29.18 90.97 -52.28
C ASN A 67 28.15 91.22 -53.40
N HIS A 68 28.23 90.50 -54.54
CA HIS A 68 27.35 90.74 -55.68
C HIS A 68 25.96 90.10 -55.49
N PRO A 69 24.84 90.76 -55.88
CA PRO A 69 23.48 90.25 -55.63
C PRO A 69 23.07 88.93 -56.32
N GLN A 70 23.92 88.31 -57.16
CA GLN A 70 23.71 86.94 -57.64
C GLN A 70 24.42 85.91 -56.75
N THR A 71 25.59 86.26 -56.21
CA THR A 71 26.37 85.44 -55.27
C THR A 71 25.58 85.27 -53.97
N LEU A 72 25.10 86.37 -53.39
CA LEU A 72 24.28 86.40 -52.17
C LEU A 72 22.96 85.61 -52.30
N ARG A 73 22.33 85.63 -53.49
CA ARG A 73 21.14 84.78 -53.75
C ARG A 73 21.49 83.31 -53.77
N THR A 74 22.54 82.93 -54.50
CA THR A 74 23.03 81.54 -54.56
C THR A 74 23.44 81.02 -53.17
N GLU A 75 23.99 81.89 -52.31
CA GLU A 75 24.31 81.59 -50.91
C GLU A 75 23.05 81.34 -50.06
N SER A 76 22.01 82.16 -50.21
CA SER A 76 20.72 81.95 -49.53
C SER A 76 19.96 80.71 -50.01
N GLU A 77 20.06 80.38 -51.31
CA GLU A 77 19.52 79.14 -51.89
C GLU A 77 20.25 77.92 -51.33
N LEU A 78 21.59 77.98 -51.27
CA LEU A 78 22.43 76.92 -50.69
C LEU A 78 22.12 76.66 -49.22
N GLU A 79 21.99 77.71 -48.40
CA GLU A 79 21.68 77.55 -46.97
C GLU A 79 20.25 77.04 -46.76
N SER A 80 19.29 77.42 -47.61
CA SER A 80 17.95 76.84 -47.63
C SER A 80 17.99 75.32 -47.92
N LEU A 81 18.75 74.89 -48.93
CA LEU A 81 18.91 73.46 -49.25
C LEU A 81 19.63 72.69 -48.12
N ARG A 82 20.67 73.27 -47.51
CA ARG A 82 21.37 72.69 -46.35
C ARG A 82 20.45 72.54 -45.14
N SER A 83 19.62 73.54 -44.86
CA SER A 83 18.63 73.49 -43.79
C SER A 83 17.57 72.39 -44.04
N GLN A 84 17.09 72.26 -45.28
CA GLN A 84 16.18 71.17 -45.69
C GLN A 84 16.82 69.78 -45.55
N LEU A 85 18.07 69.61 -46.00
CA LEU A 85 18.84 68.37 -45.81
C LEU A 85 18.97 68.04 -44.31
N ALA A 86 19.35 69.01 -43.48
CA ALA A 86 19.48 68.82 -42.04
C ALA A 86 18.13 68.52 -41.36
N ALA A 87 17.01 68.97 -41.91
CA ALA A 87 15.66 68.65 -41.42
C ALA A 87 15.25 67.21 -41.77
N GLU A 88 15.43 66.76 -43.02
CA GLU A 88 15.13 65.38 -43.42
C GLU A 88 16.06 64.35 -42.77
N THR A 89 17.35 64.65 -42.59
CA THR A 89 18.26 63.79 -41.80
C THR A 89 17.82 63.69 -40.33
N ARG A 90 17.38 64.79 -39.70
CA ARG A 90 16.78 64.75 -38.34
C ARG A 90 15.48 63.94 -38.30
N LYS A 91 14.64 64.05 -39.33
CA LYS A 91 13.40 63.29 -39.46
C LYS A 91 13.65 61.78 -39.56
N ILE A 92 14.58 61.34 -40.41
CA ILE A 92 14.98 59.92 -40.51
C ILE A 92 15.63 59.40 -39.22
N THR A 93 16.55 60.14 -38.62
CA THR A 93 17.16 59.71 -37.34
C THR A 93 16.15 59.66 -36.19
N SER A 94 15.16 60.55 -36.17
CA SER A 94 14.06 60.51 -35.18
C SER A 94 13.09 59.34 -35.40
N SER A 95 12.84 58.92 -36.65
CA SER A 95 11.98 57.75 -36.93
C SER A 95 12.70 56.44 -36.60
N ILE A 96 14.04 56.37 -36.76
CA ILE A 96 14.87 55.25 -36.30
C ILE A 96 14.83 55.14 -34.76
N ASP A 97 14.98 56.25 -34.01
CA ASP A 97 14.85 56.24 -32.55
C ASP A 97 13.45 55.78 -32.13
N THR A 98 12.41 56.38 -32.70
CA THR A 98 11.00 56.01 -32.44
C THR A 98 10.74 54.52 -32.70
N THR A 99 11.25 53.99 -33.81
CA THR A 99 11.12 52.56 -34.16
C THR A 99 11.83 51.66 -33.17
N TYR A 100 13.03 52.04 -32.71
CA TYR A 100 13.74 51.34 -31.64
C TYR A 100 12.96 51.36 -30.32
N GLN A 101 12.43 52.52 -29.89
CA GLN A 101 11.65 52.63 -28.64
C GLN A 101 10.39 51.76 -28.68
N VAL A 102 9.62 51.82 -29.77
CA VAL A 102 8.40 51.01 -29.95
C VAL A 102 8.73 49.51 -30.00
N SER A 103 9.80 49.12 -30.70
CA SER A 103 10.24 47.72 -30.74
C SER A 103 10.66 47.23 -29.36
N ARG A 104 11.42 48.03 -28.61
CA ARG A 104 11.85 47.70 -27.25
C ARG A 104 10.68 47.63 -26.26
N GLN A 105 9.70 48.52 -26.37
CA GLN A 105 8.48 48.48 -25.55
C GLN A 105 7.69 47.19 -25.81
N ARG A 106 7.56 46.77 -27.07
CA ARG A 106 6.94 45.49 -27.45
C ARG A 106 7.74 44.29 -26.94
N GLU A 107 9.08 44.34 -26.99
CA GLU A 107 9.96 43.30 -26.46
C GLU A 107 9.70 43.06 -24.96
N GLU A 108 9.65 44.13 -24.15
CA GLU A 108 9.39 44.05 -22.72
C GLU A 108 7.93 43.66 -22.39
N GLN A 109 6.96 44.06 -23.22
CA GLN A 109 5.57 43.58 -23.11
C GLN A 109 5.46 42.07 -23.38
N LEU A 110 6.10 41.57 -24.44
CA LEU A 110 6.10 40.14 -24.79
C LEU A 110 6.85 39.29 -23.75
N LYS A 111 7.96 39.77 -23.18
CA LYS A 111 8.63 39.11 -22.04
C LYS A 111 7.70 38.95 -20.84
N LYS A 112 6.98 40.01 -20.46
CA LYS A 112 6.02 39.99 -19.34
C LYS A 112 4.83 39.06 -19.60
N ALA A 113 4.32 39.06 -20.85
CA ALA A 113 3.28 38.13 -21.28
C ALA A 113 3.76 36.68 -21.24
N LEU A 114 4.96 36.40 -21.75
CA LEU A 114 5.57 35.06 -21.75
C LEU A 114 5.83 34.55 -20.33
N ALA A 115 6.33 35.40 -19.43
CA ALA A 115 6.54 35.05 -18.02
C ALA A 115 5.21 34.69 -17.32
N THR A 116 4.17 35.52 -17.51
CA THR A 116 2.82 35.27 -16.97
C THR A 116 2.21 33.99 -17.55
N GLN A 117 2.34 33.76 -18.86
CA GLN A 117 1.86 32.55 -19.53
C GLN A 117 2.60 31.29 -19.04
N LYS A 118 3.92 31.38 -18.81
CA LYS A 118 4.73 30.29 -18.24
C LYS A 118 4.30 29.96 -16.81
N ALA A 119 4.09 30.96 -15.95
CA ALA A 119 3.59 30.75 -14.59
C ALA A 119 2.21 30.06 -14.60
N ARG A 120 1.29 30.52 -15.46
CA ARG A 120 -0.03 29.91 -15.65
C ARG A 120 0.05 28.46 -16.11
N VAL A 121 0.97 28.11 -17.03
CA VAL A 121 1.18 26.71 -17.46
C VAL A 121 1.72 25.84 -16.31
N LEU A 122 2.62 26.35 -15.48
CA LEU A 122 3.17 25.61 -14.34
C LEU A 122 2.10 25.32 -13.27
N GLU A 123 1.27 26.31 -12.92
CA GLU A 123 0.18 26.11 -11.96
C GLU A 123 -0.90 25.15 -12.50
N LEU A 124 -1.27 25.26 -13.79
CA LEU A 124 -2.19 24.29 -14.42
C LEU A 124 -1.61 22.87 -14.48
N ASN A 125 -0.30 22.70 -14.61
CA ASN A 125 0.33 21.39 -14.54
C ASN A 125 0.26 20.81 -13.12
N LYS A 126 0.63 21.61 -12.09
CA LYS A 126 0.51 21.23 -10.68
C LYS A 126 -0.92 20.79 -10.33
N GLN A 127 -1.93 21.58 -10.72
CA GLN A 127 -3.35 21.24 -10.50
C GLN A 127 -3.78 19.95 -11.23
N ARG A 128 -3.20 19.65 -12.40
CA ARG A 128 -3.44 18.39 -13.12
C ARG A 128 -2.76 17.18 -12.48
N ASP A 129 -1.57 17.36 -11.88
CA ASP A 129 -0.90 16.29 -11.12
C ASP A 129 -1.60 16.01 -9.80
N GLU A 130 -2.05 17.04 -9.07
CA GLU A 130 -2.88 16.93 -7.87
C GLU A 130 -4.22 16.21 -8.17
N LEU A 131 -4.90 16.61 -9.25
CA LEU A 131 -6.11 15.93 -9.75
C LEU A 131 -5.83 14.46 -10.18
N ARG A 132 -4.62 14.15 -10.65
CA ARG A 132 -4.21 12.78 -11.00
C ARG A 132 -3.98 11.92 -9.75
N VAL A 133 -3.37 12.47 -8.71
CA VAL A 133 -3.24 11.80 -7.40
C VAL A 133 -4.62 11.52 -6.82
N LEU A 134 -5.47 12.55 -6.68
CA LEU A 134 -6.82 12.39 -6.11
C LEU A 134 -7.70 11.39 -6.90
N ARG A 135 -7.56 11.31 -8.23
CA ARG A 135 -8.23 10.28 -9.04
C ARG A 135 -7.68 8.88 -8.78
N ASN A 136 -6.37 8.71 -8.68
CA ASN A 136 -5.78 7.43 -8.32
C ASN A 136 -6.23 6.97 -6.93
N ASP A 137 -6.33 7.89 -5.96
CA ASP A 137 -6.80 7.59 -4.60
C ASP A 137 -8.28 7.14 -4.59
N ILE A 138 -9.12 7.79 -5.41
CA ILE A 138 -10.52 7.37 -5.64
C ILE A 138 -10.58 5.98 -6.29
N ASP A 139 -9.80 5.72 -7.34
CA ASP A 139 -9.71 4.40 -8.00
C ASP A 139 -9.26 3.30 -7.03
N ILE A 140 -8.29 3.59 -6.16
CA ILE A 140 -7.79 2.66 -5.12
C ILE A 140 -8.90 2.41 -4.08
N ALA A 141 -9.56 3.47 -3.60
CA ALA A 141 -10.65 3.35 -2.63
C ALA A 141 -11.84 2.55 -3.18
N GLN A 142 -12.22 2.76 -4.45
CA GLN A 142 -13.26 1.98 -5.12
C GLN A 142 -12.88 0.50 -5.24
N ARG A 143 -11.65 0.18 -5.67
CA ARG A 143 -11.18 -1.22 -5.75
C ARG A 143 -11.10 -1.89 -4.38
N ALA A 144 -10.71 -1.16 -3.34
CA ALA A 144 -10.70 -1.67 -1.98
C ALA A 144 -12.13 -1.94 -1.47
N PHE A 145 -13.06 -1.00 -1.69
CA PHE A 145 -14.47 -1.16 -1.36
C PHE A 145 -15.11 -2.35 -2.07
N GLU A 146 -14.86 -2.51 -3.37
CA GLU A 146 -15.34 -3.65 -4.16
C GLU A 146 -14.78 -4.98 -3.63
N THR A 147 -13.47 -5.04 -3.35
CA THR A 147 -12.81 -6.24 -2.78
C THR A 147 -13.38 -6.61 -1.41
N ILE A 148 -13.67 -5.62 -0.56
CA ILE A 148 -14.30 -5.82 0.76
C ILE A 148 -15.74 -6.29 0.60
N SER A 149 -16.51 -5.70 -0.33
CA SER A 149 -17.90 -6.05 -0.60
C SER A 149 -18.04 -7.47 -1.14
N GLN A 150 -17.16 -7.89 -2.07
CA GLN A 150 -17.10 -9.26 -2.58
C GLN A 150 -16.78 -10.27 -1.47
N ARG A 151 -15.80 -9.97 -0.61
CA ARG A 151 -15.49 -10.84 0.55
C ARG A 151 -16.65 -10.91 1.55
N ALA A 152 -17.29 -9.78 1.85
CA ALA A 152 -18.45 -9.76 2.73
C ALA A 152 -19.63 -10.57 2.15
N ALA A 153 -19.88 -10.50 0.85
CA ALA A 153 -20.88 -11.33 0.17
C ALA A 153 -20.52 -12.83 0.27
N GLN A 154 -19.26 -13.19 0.02
CA GLN A 154 -18.78 -14.57 0.16
C GLN A 154 -18.95 -15.10 1.60
N THR A 155 -18.49 -14.36 2.62
CA THR A 155 -18.62 -14.77 4.02
C THR A 155 -20.08 -14.86 4.48
N ASN A 156 -20.99 -14.04 3.95
CA ASN A 156 -22.43 -14.19 4.22
C ASN A 156 -23.01 -15.49 3.63
N ILE A 157 -22.61 -15.88 2.42
CA ILE A 157 -23.01 -17.14 1.79
C ILE A 157 -22.42 -18.34 2.54
N GLU A 158 -21.14 -18.27 2.90
CA GLU A 158 -20.46 -19.28 3.73
C GLU A 158 -21.13 -19.41 5.10
N SER A 159 -21.52 -18.30 5.74
CA SER A 159 -22.24 -18.31 7.02
C SER A 159 -23.59 -19.03 6.92
N GLN A 160 -24.36 -18.81 5.84
CA GLN A 160 -25.65 -19.49 5.63
C GLN A 160 -25.46 -21.00 5.38
N ASN A 161 -24.39 -21.40 4.68
CA ASN A 161 -24.06 -22.81 4.46
C ASN A 161 -23.45 -23.49 5.71
N SER A 162 -22.77 -22.72 6.56
CA SER A 162 -22.14 -23.19 7.81
C SER A 162 -23.14 -23.59 8.91
N GLN A 163 -24.43 -23.25 8.74
CA GLN A 163 -25.54 -23.88 9.47
C GLN A 163 -25.79 -25.32 8.94
N THR A 164 -24.71 -26.09 8.81
CA THR A 164 -24.75 -27.50 8.46
C THR A 164 -25.50 -28.25 9.56
N ASN A 165 -26.66 -28.78 9.19
CA ASN A 165 -27.59 -29.46 10.07
C ASN A 165 -26.89 -30.64 10.77
N ILE A 166 -26.56 -30.50 12.07
CA ILE A 166 -25.73 -31.46 12.84
C ILE A 166 -26.57 -32.69 13.24
N ALA A 167 -27.03 -33.44 12.24
CA ALA A 167 -27.74 -34.69 12.44
C ALA A 167 -26.77 -35.75 12.98
N VAL A 168 -26.94 -36.14 14.24
CA VAL A 168 -26.20 -37.25 14.86
C VAL A 168 -26.67 -38.57 14.24
N LEU A 169 -26.07 -38.93 13.11
CA LEU A 169 -26.53 -40.03 12.24
C LEU A 169 -26.55 -41.39 12.95
N ASN A 170 -25.65 -41.59 13.92
CA ASN A 170 -25.74 -42.67 14.91
C ASN A 170 -25.22 -42.15 16.25
N ALA A 171 -26.03 -42.28 17.31
CA ALA A 171 -25.52 -42.17 18.67
C ALA A 171 -24.66 -43.41 19.00
N ALA A 172 -23.59 -43.25 19.76
CA ALA A 172 -22.72 -44.36 20.13
C ALA A 172 -23.47 -45.38 21.00
N ALA A 173 -23.67 -46.60 20.48
CA ALA A 173 -24.34 -47.67 21.23
C ALA A 173 -23.49 -48.10 22.43
N ALA A 174 -24.06 -48.03 23.63
CA ALA A 174 -23.41 -48.52 24.84
C ALA A 174 -23.24 -50.06 24.77
N PRO A 175 -22.11 -50.62 25.22
CA PRO A 175 -21.93 -52.07 25.26
C PRO A 175 -22.98 -52.74 26.15
N ILE A 176 -23.73 -53.68 25.59
CA ILE A 176 -24.76 -54.45 26.31
C ILE A 176 -24.11 -55.40 27.34
N GLU A 177 -22.85 -55.80 27.10
CA GLU A 177 -22.05 -56.65 27.98
C GLU A 177 -20.77 -55.93 28.46
N PRO A 178 -20.33 -56.15 29.71
CA PRO A 178 -19.10 -55.56 30.23
C PRO A 178 -17.87 -56.22 29.60
N SER A 179 -17.15 -55.47 28.75
CA SER A 179 -15.91 -55.92 28.09
C SER A 179 -14.88 -56.51 29.06
N ARG A 180 -14.78 -55.94 30.28
CA ARG A 180 -13.95 -56.39 31.40
C ARG A 180 -14.63 -56.00 32.73
N PRO A 181 -14.44 -56.76 33.83
CA PRO A 181 -13.77 -58.06 33.94
C PRO A 181 -14.72 -59.23 33.65
N ARG A 182 -14.17 -60.38 33.22
CA ARG A 182 -14.95 -61.62 33.01
C ARG A 182 -15.19 -62.33 34.36
N ILE A 183 -16.19 -61.85 35.10
CA ILE A 183 -16.48 -62.28 36.49
C ILE A 183 -16.51 -63.82 36.63
N LEU A 184 -17.25 -64.53 35.77
CA LEU A 184 -17.38 -65.99 35.82
C LEU A 184 -16.02 -66.72 35.69
N LEU A 185 -15.14 -66.24 34.81
CA LEU A 185 -13.81 -66.80 34.61
C LEU A 185 -12.93 -66.57 35.84
N ASN A 186 -12.95 -65.36 36.40
CA ASN A 186 -12.19 -65.02 37.60
C ASN A 186 -12.63 -65.86 38.82
N VAL A 187 -13.94 -66.12 38.96
CA VAL A 187 -14.48 -66.99 40.02
C VAL A 187 -14.00 -68.43 39.83
N LEU A 188 -14.09 -69.00 38.63
CA LEU A 188 -13.60 -70.37 38.37
C LEU A 188 -12.10 -70.51 38.64
N VAL A 189 -11.29 -69.55 38.19
CA VAL A 189 -9.83 -69.54 38.41
C VAL A 189 -9.49 -69.41 39.90
N SER A 190 -10.17 -68.53 40.65
CA SER A 190 -9.93 -68.36 42.08
C SER A 190 -10.37 -69.55 42.93
N ILE A 191 -11.46 -70.24 42.56
CA ILE A 191 -11.85 -71.52 43.18
C ILE A 191 -10.76 -72.58 42.92
N PHE A 192 -10.29 -72.72 41.67
CA PHE A 192 -9.27 -73.72 41.31
C PHE A 192 -7.91 -73.48 41.98
N LEU A 193 -7.40 -72.25 42.00
CA LEU A 193 -6.17 -71.93 42.74
C LEU A 193 -6.38 -72.06 44.26
N GLY A 194 -7.55 -71.67 44.77
CA GLY A 194 -7.86 -71.76 46.20
C GLY A 194 -7.89 -73.19 46.71
N THR A 195 -8.51 -74.13 45.98
CA THR A 195 -8.50 -75.55 46.35
C THR A 195 -7.12 -76.18 46.18
N LEU A 196 -6.39 -75.86 45.11
CA LEU A 196 -5.04 -76.37 44.87
C LEU A 196 -4.03 -75.91 45.95
N LEU A 197 -4.08 -74.64 46.34
CA LEU A 197 -3.29 -74.11 47.45
C LEU A 197 -3.74 -74.66 48.80
N GLY A 198 -5.06 -74.83 49.03
CA GLY A 198 -5.59 -75.42 50.24
C GLY A 198 -5.16 -76.87 50.46
N VAL A 199 -5.19 -77.69 49.40
CA VAL A 199 -4.66 -79.07 49.42
C VAL A 199 -3.14 -79.07 49.60
N GLY A 200 -2.40 -78.21 48.90
CA GLY A 200 -0.94 -78.08 49.07
C GLY A 200 -0.53 -77.72 50.49
N LEU A 201 -1.24 -76.77 51.12
CA LEU A 201 -1.03 -76.39 52.53
C LEU A 201 -1.42 -77.51 53.50
N ALA A 202 -2.53 -78.22 53.26
CA ALA A 202 -2.92 -79.35 54.08
C ALA A 202 -1.88 -80.49 54.05
N LEU A 203 -1.33 -80.80 52.86
CA LEU A 203 -0.25 -81.77 52.71
C LEU A 203 1.06 -81.30 53.35
N MET A 204 1.44 -80.03 53.21
CA MET A 204 2.61 -79.47 53.92
C MET A 204 2.46 -79.53 55.45
N LEU A 205 1.27 -79.20 55.97
CA LEU A 205 0.99 -79.27 57.40
C LEU A 205 1.04 -80.71 57.92
N GLU A 206 0.53 -81.68 57.16
CA GLU A 206 0.59 -83.09 57.55
C GLU A 206 2.03 -83.65 57.49
N LEU A 207 2.79 -83.33 56.44
CA LEU A 207 4.21 -83.71 56.31
C LEU A 207 5.09 -83.09 57.41
N ALA A 208 4.75 -81.89 57.89
CA ALA A 208 5.40 -81.28 59.05
C ALA A 208 4.96 -81.91 60.39
N ASN A 209 3.74 -82.43 60.46
CA ASN A 209 3.11 -82.96 61.68
C ASN A 209 3.50 -84.42 61.94
N ARG A 210 4.78 -84.65 62.29
CA ARG A 210 5.35 -85.93 62.75
C ARG A 210 4.73 -86.41 64.06
N LYS A 211 3.47 -86.84 64.01
CA LYS A 211 2.71 -87.40 65.12
C LYS A 211 2.19 -88.78 64.75
N VAL A 212 2.79 -89.78 65.38
CA VAL A 212 2.35 -91.19 65.40
C VAL A 212 0.87 -91.29 65.78
N ARG A 213 0.11 -92.06 65.00
CA ARG A 213 -1.35 -92.26 65.11
C ARG A 213 -1.75 -93.74 64.98
N SER A 214 -1.05 -94.53 64.16
CA SER A 214 -1.21 -95.99 64.11
C SER A 214 -0.07 -96.72 64.86
N ALA A 215 -0.25 -98.03 65.04
CA ALA A 215 0.82 -98.94 65.40
C ALA A 215 1.86 -99.06 64.27
N ASP A 216 1.41 -99.03 63.01
CA ASP A 216 2.25 -99.21 61.83
C ASP A 216 3.31 -98.10 61.70
N ASP A 217 2.92 -96.85 62.02
CA ASP A 217 3.80 -95.68 62.10
C ASP A 217 5.00 -95.90 63.05
N LEU A 218 4.85 -96.71 64.12
CA LEU A 218 5.94 -97.02 65.04
C LEU A 218 6.91 -98.04 64.46
N SER A 219 6.41 -99.05 63.74
CA SER A 219 7.26 -100.01 63.05
C SER A 219 8.06 -99.36 61.91
N GLU A 220 7.47 -98.47 61.11
CA GLU A 220 8.18 -97.81 60.01
C GLU A 220 9.17 -96.75 60.50
N ALA A 221 8.88 -96.05 61.61
CA ALA A 221 9.76 -95.01 62.16
C ALA A 221 10.92 -95.54 63.03
N LEU A 222 10.85 -96.78 63.52
CA LEU A 222 11.82 -97.38 64.45
C LEU A 222 12.40 -98.73 63.99
N ASP A 223 11.94 -99.26 62.85
CA ASP A 223 12.33 -100.56 62.26
C ASP A 223 12.23 -101.75 63.24
N LEU A 224 11.15 -101.77 64.03
CA LEU A 224 10.88 -102.77 65.08
C LEU A 224 9.45 -103.33 64.97
N PRO A 225 9.25 -104.66 65.03
CA PRO A 225 7.93 -105.27 64.91
C PRO A 225 7.06 -104.99 66.14
N VAL A 226 5.83 -104.51 65.93
CA VAL A 226 4.88 -104.24 67.02
C VAL A 226 4.28 -105.53 67.56
N LEU A 227 4.66 -105.90 68.78
CA LEU A 227 4.30 -107.20 69.40
C LEU A 227 2.88 -107.24 70.00
N GLY A 228 2.14 -106.13 70.01
CA GLY A 228 0.74 -106.08 70.45
C GLY A 228 0.25 -104.67 70.78
N ALA A 229 -1.05 -104.42 70.60
CA ALA A 229 -1.69 -103.14 70.88
C ALA A 229 -2.81 -103.30 71.94
N ILE A 230 -2.83 -102.42 72.96
CA ILE A 230 -3.81 -102.46 74.05
C ILE A 230 -4.81 -101.30 73.86
N ALA A 231 -6.08 -101.64 73.61
CA ALA A 231 -7.14 -100.65 73.40
C ALA A 231 -7.64 -100.04 74.73
N SER A 232 -7.38 -98.74 74.93
CA SER A 232 -7.88 -97.99 76.09
C SER A 232 -9.34 -97.55 75.91
N ALA A 233 -10.29 -98.20 76.59
CA ALA A 233 -11.71 -97.88 76.52
C ALA A 233 -12.05 -96.52 77.19
N GLY A 234 -12.36 -95.50 76.38
CA GLY A 234 -12.41 -94.09 76.81
C GLY A 234 -13.76 -93.37 76.63
N ARG A 235 -14.74 -93.67 77.49
CA ARG A 235 -15.85 -92.78 77.91
C ARG A 235 -16.82 -92.22 76.84
N SER A 236 -17.95 -92.90 76.70
CA SER A 236 -19.19 -92.35 76.11
C SER A 236 -19.74 -91.15 76.91
N LEU A 237 -20.31 -90.16 76.23
CA LEU A 237 -21.40 -89.34 76.77
C LEU A 237 -22.39 -88.93 75.66
N LYS A 238 -23.59 -89.53 75.70
CA LYS A 238 -24.74 -89.18 74.85
C LYS A 238 -25.63 -88.21 75.62
N ARG A 239 -25.99 -87.06 75.04
CA ARG A 239 -27.06 -86.18 75.55
C ARG A 239 -28.07 -85.89 74.44
N ALA A 240 -29.34 -85.80 74.82
CA ALA A 240 -30.48 -85.69 73.92
C ALA A 240 -31.53 -84.74 74.49
N GLY A 241 -32.43 -84.25 73.64
CA GLY A 241 -33.43 -83.22 73.98
C GLY A 241 -33.04 -81.85 73.37
N GLY A 242 -33.96 -81.07 72.80
CA GLY A 242 -35.40 -81.30 72.68
C GLY A 242 -36.03 -80.57 71.49
N ASN A 243 -37.28 -80.93 71.20
CA ASN A 243 -38.08 -80.46 70.06
C ASN A 243 -39.22 -79.57 70.57
N ASN A 244 -39.48 -78.42 69.96
CA ASN A 244 -40.78 -77.73 70.07
C ASN A 244 -41.05 -76.83 68.85
N LYS A 245 -42.33 -76.48 68.62
CA LYS A 245 -42.83 -75.68 67.49
C LYS A 245 -43.78 -74.57 67.95
N ASN A 246 -43.92 -73.53 67.10
CA ASN A 246 -45.13 -72.70 66.93
C ASN A 246 -45.57 -71.79 68.13
N PRO A 247 -46.56 -70.87 67.94
CA PRO A 247 -46.60 -69.81 66.91
C PRO A 247 -47.16 -68.45 67.46
N SER A 248 -47.45 -67.48 66.57
CA SER A 248 -48.49 -66.40 66.71
C SER A 248 -48.27 -65.26 67.75
N SER A 249 -48.82 -64.02 67.62
CA SER A 249 -49.31 -63.26 66.45
C SER A 249 -49.70 -61.78 66.78
N GLY A 250 -49.17 -60.80 66.02
CA GLY A 250 -49.76 -59.45 65.78
C GLY A 250 -49.90 -58.48 66.97
N PRO A 251 -50.53 -57.29 66.81
CA PRO A 251 -50.98 -56.56 65.60
C PRO A 251 -49.85 -55.64 65.03
N ALA A 252 -49.97 -54.50 64.30
CA ALA A 252 -51.05 -53.65 63.75
C ALA A 252 -50.55 -53.01 62.39
N ALA A 253 -51.33 -52.44 61.46
CA ALA A 253 -52.21 -51.23 61.41
C ALA A 253 -51.45 -49.88 61.54
N LEU A 254 -51.62 -48.84 60.68
CA LEU A 254 -52.58 -48.52 59.59
C LEU A 254 -51.85 -47.89 58.35
N SER A 255 -52.32 -48.09 57.10
CA SER A 255 -53.18 -47.20 56.26
C SER A 255 -52.61 -45.80 55.94
N GLY A 256 -52.68 -45.23 54.73
CA GLY A 256 -53.29 -45.67 53.45
C GLY A 256 -52.54 -45.09 52.22
N ALA A 257 -52.78 -45.53 50.98
CA ALA A 257 -53.87 -45.12 50.09
C ALA A 257 -53.77 -43.63 49.64
N ARG A 258 -53.89 -43.26 48.35
CA ARG A 258 -54.28 -44.01 47.14
C ARG A 258 -53.95 -43.18 45.86
N ALA A 259 -53.91 -43.87 44.71
CA ALA A 259 -53.88 -43.33 43.33
C ALA A 259 -52.61 -42.55 42.93
#